data_AF-A0A7S8CD76-F1
#
_entry.id   AF-A0A7S8CD76-F1
#
_cell.length_a   1.000
_cell.length_b   1.000
_cell.length_c   1.000
_cell.angle_alpha   90.00
_cell.angle_beta   90.00
_cell.angle_gamma   90.00
#
_symmetry.space_group_name_H-M   'P 1'
#
loop_
_entity.id
_entity.type
_entity.pdbx_description
1 polymer ?
#
loop_
_entity_poly.entity_id
_entity_poly.type
_entity_poly.pdbx_seq_one_letter_code
_entity_poly.pdbx_strand_id
1 'polypeptide(L)'
;MKNVVRADMLFISIAALVVGGIFLFASVYLGTALSENWLRERGGFEQSYFTMITNNYIDIFQVLGGIFITLGSILTLYIYYVIKQERS
;
A
#
# COMPACT_ATOMS: atom_id res chain seq x y z
N MET A 1 -29.89 -4.87 4.93
CA MET A 1 -28.69 -5.69 4.67
C MET A 1 -27.85 -5.20 3.48
N LYS A 2 -28.39 -5.09 2.25
CA LYS A 2 -27.62 -4.62 1.08
C LYS A 2 -26.88 -3.29 1.28
N ASN A 3 -27.49 -2.33 1.96
CA ASN A 3 -26.89 -1.01 2.21
C ASN A 3 -25.70 -1.07 3.19
N VAL A 4 -25.72 -1.98 4.16
CA VAL A 4 -24.63 -2.15 5.14
C VAL A 4 -23.40 -2.73 4.45
N VAL A 5 -23.58 -3.82 3.69
CA VAL A 5 -22.50 -4.46 2.93
C VAL A 5 -21.82 -3.49 1.96
N ARG A 6 -22.57 -2.54 1.37
CA ARG A 6 -22.01 -1.50 0.50
C ARG A 6 -21.14 -0.51 1.25
N ALA A 7 -21.59 -0.06 2.42
CA ALA A 7 -20.81 0.84 3.26
C ALA A 7 -19.50 0.19 3.67
N ASP A 8 -19.52 -1.10 4.03
CA ASP A 8 -18.34 -1.88 4.38
C ASP A 8 -17.36 -1.99 3.20
N MET A 9 -17.85 -2.32 2.00
CA MET A 9 -17.02 -2.38 0.79
C MET A 9 -16.39 -1.02 0.43
N LEU A 10 -17.13 0.07 0.62
CA LEU A 10 -16.66 1.43 0.35
C LEU A 10 -15.57 1.83 1.37
N PHE A 11 -15.76 1.48 2.64
CA PHE A 11 -14.76 1.68 3.68
C PHE A 11 -13.47 0.90 3.40
N ILE A 12 -13.58 -0.38 3.05
CA ILE A 12 -12.43 -1.23 2.68
C ILE A 12 -11.69 -0.64 1.49
N SER A 13 -12.43 -0.17 0.47
CA SER A 13 -11.85 0.47 -0.70
C SER A 13 -11.04 1.72 -0.35
N ILE A 14 -11.61 2.62 0.47
CA ILE A 14 -10.93 3.84 0.93
C ILE A 14 -9.71 3.48 1.76
N ALA A 15 -9.83 2.52 2.68
CA ALA A 15 -8.71 2.08 3.50
C ALA A 15 -7.57 1.52 2.63
N ALA A 16 -7.88 0.70 1.62
CA ALA A 16 -6.89 0.19 0.68
C ALA A 16 -6.20 1.32 -0.10
N LEU A 17 -6.95 2.32 -0.58
CA LEU A 17 -6.37 3.47 -1.27
C LEU A 17 -5.46 4.30 -0.36
N VAL A 18 -5.87 4.53 0.89
CA VAL A 18 -5.07 5.28 1.87
C VAL A 18 -3.80 4.53 2.22
N VAL A 19 -3.90 3.24 2.56
CA VAL A 19 -2.73 2.39 2.88
C VAL A 19 -1.79 2.30 1.68
N GLY A 20 -2.32 2.08 0.48
CA GLY A 20 -1.54 2.04 -0.74
C GLY A 20 -0.82 3.36 -1.03
N GLY A 21 -1.50 4.49 -0.82
CA GLY A 21 -0.91 5.82 -0.91
C GLY A 21 0.22 6.02 0.10
N ILE A 22 0.00 5.66 1.37
CA ILE A 22 1.04 5.74 2.41
C ILE A 22 2.27 4.93 1.98
N PHE A 23 2.10 3.70 1.51
CA PHE A 23 3.23 2.88 1.08
C PHE A 23 3.99 3.48 -0.11
N LEU A 24 3.29 4.06 -1.10
CA LEU A 24 3.96 4.72 -2.22
C LEU A 24 4.73 5.98 -1.78
N PHE A 25 4.06 6.91 -1.09
CA PHE A 25 4.63 8.21 -0.74
C PHE A 25 5.66 8.13 0.39
N ALA A 26 5.50 7.18 1.32
CA ALA A 26 6.44 6.98 2.41
C ALA A 26 7.46 5.86 2.14
N SER A 27 7.49 5.26 0.94
CA SER A 27 8.38 4.14 0.58
C SER A 27 9.85 4.42 0.92
N VAL A 28 10.36 5.61 0.55
CA VAL A 28 11.74 6.03 0.82
C VAL A 28 12.02 6.10 2.32
N TYR A 29 11.12 6.72 3.09
CA TYR A 29 11.26 6.85 4.53
C TYR A 29 11.22 5.48 5.22
N LEU A 30 10.22 4.66 4.89
CA LEU A 30 10.04 3.32 5.47
C LEU A 30 11.20 2.38 5.10
N GLY A 31 11.64 2.42 3.85
CA GLY A 31 12.77 1.60 3.39
C GLY A 31 14.09 1.97 4.06
N THR A 32 14.33 3.27 4.26
CA THR A 32 15.51 3.76 4.99
C THR A 32 15.44 3.32 6.47
N ALA A 33 14.30 3.54 7.14
CA ALA A 33 14.13 3.19 8.55
C ALA A 33 14.30 1.67 8.80
N LEU A 34 13.77 0.81 7.92
CA LEU A 34 13.96 -0.63 8.02
C LEU A 34 15.41 -1.04 7.77
N SER A 35 16.10 -0.37 6.85
CA SER A 35 17.51 -0.65 6.56
C SER A 35 18.43 -0.25 7.71
N GLU A 36 18.15 0.87 8.37
CA GLU A 36 18.86 1.29 9.58
C GLU A 36 18.67 0.29 10.72
N ASN A 37 17.45 -0.21 10.93
CA ASN A 37 17.18 -1.27 11.90
C ASN A 37 17.97 -2.54 11.59
N TRP A 38 17.91 -3.01 10.34
CA TRP A 38 18.65 -4.18 9.88
C TRP A 38 20.16 -4.03 10.06
N LEU A 39 20.69 -2.83 9.80
CA LEU A 39 22.11 -2.52 9.98
C LEU A 39 22.53 -2.57 11.45
N ARG A 40 21.71 -2.02 12.35
CA ARG A 40 21.94 -2.09 13.80
C ARG A 40 22.01 -3.53 14.30
N GLU A 41 21.18 -4.41 13.75
CA GLU A 41 21.17 -5.83 14.11
C GLU A 41 22.39 -6.60 13.60
N ARG A 42 22.96 -6.20 12.46
CA ARG A 42 24.15 -6.86 11.88
C ARG A 42 25.49 -6.41 12.47
N GLY A 43 25.55 -5.30 13.20
CA GLY A 43 26.75 -4.88 13.94
C GLY A 43 27.95 -4.44 13.07
N GLY A 44 27.75 -4.12 11.78
CA GLY A 44 28.83 -3.70 10.89
C GLY A 44 28.33 -2.83 9.74
N PHE A 45 29.17 -1.87 9.30
CA PHE A 45 28.85 -0.90 8.26
C PHE A 45 29.57 -1.24 6.95
N GLU A 46 28.86 -1.89 6.03
CA GLU A 46 29.27 -1.95 4.63
C GLU A 46 28.25 -1.19 3.78
N GLN A 47 28.69 -0.07 3.21
CA GLN A 47 27.82 0.90 2.53
C GLN A 47 27.11 0.29 1.30
N SER A 48 27.78 -0.62 0.59
CA SER A 48 27.22 -1.37 -0.55
C SER A 48 25.96 -2.15 -0.16
N TYR A 49 26.02 -2.88 0.96
CA TYR A 49 24.89 -3.66 1.48
C TYR A 49 23.77 -2.77 2.00
N PHE A 50 24.09 -1.65 2.65
CA PHE A 50 23.08 -0.72 3.14
C PHE A 50 22.23 -0.15 2.00
N THR A 51 22.87 0.34 0.93
CA THR A 51 22.15 0.86 -0.25
C THR A 51 21.32 -0.22 -0.93
N MET A 52 21.85 -1.44 -1.07
CA MET A 52 21.12 -2.54 -1.69
C MET A 52 19.86 -2.92 -0.90
N ILE A 53 19.96 -3.05 0.44
CA ILE A 53 18.83 -3.39 1.30
C ILE A 53 17.80 -2.25 1.34
N THR A 54 18.27 -1.00 1.35
CA THR A 54 17.39 0.18 1.30
C THR A 54 16.56 0.20 0.03
N ASN A 55 17.19 0.04 -1.13
CA ASN A 55 16.47 0.00 -2.40
C ASN A 55 15.46 -1.16 -2.44
N ASN A 56 15.84 -2.34 -1.94
CA ASN A 56 14.93 -3.48 -1.88
C ASN A 56 13.69 -3.20 -1.02
N TYR A 57 13.84 -2.63 0.18
CA TYR A 57 12.68 -2.26 0.99
C TYR A 57 11.82 -1.17 0.33
N ILE A 58 12.43 -0.17 -0.31
CA ILE A 58 11.71 0.85 -1.08
C ILE A 58 10.87 0.20 -2.17
N ASP A 59 11.46 -0.69 -2.97
CA ASP A 59 10.79 -1.39 -4.06
C ASP A 59 9.62 -2.23 -3.54
N ILE A 60 9.79 -2.94 -2.42
CA ILE A 60 8.72 -3.70 -1.77
C ILE A 60 7.56 -2.79 -1.39
N PHE A 61 7.81 -1.66 -0.73
CA PHE A 61 6.75 -0.72 -0.38
C PHE A 61 6.07 -0.12 -1.61
N GLN A 62 6.81 0.16 -2.67
CA GLN A 62 6.22 0.65 -3.92
C GLN A 62 5.32 -0.39 -4.59
N VAL A 63 5.76 -1.65 -4.66
CA VAL A 63 4.97 -2.75 -5.23
C VAL A 63 3.71 -2.99 -4.40
N LEU A 64 3.83 -3.08 -3.07
CA LEU A 64 2.69 -3.23 -2.18
C LEU A 64 1.73 -2.05 -2.32
N GLY A 65 2.25 -0.83 -2.33
CA GLY A 65 1.45 0.37 -2.53
C GLY A 65 0.66 0.36 -3.84
N GLY A 66 1.30 -0.05 -4.94
CA GLY A 66 0.67 -0.21 -6.25
C GLY A 66 -0.44 -1.27 -6.26
N ILE A 67 -0.23 -2.41 -5.59
CA ILE A 67 -1.24 -3.46 -5.43
C ILE A 67 -2.46 -2.92 -4.67
N PHE A 68 -2.23 -2.25 -3.52
CA PHE A 68 -3.31 -1.70 -2.70
C PHE A 68 -4.11 -0.62 -3.43
N ILE A 69 -3.44 0.28 -4.16
CA ILE A 69 -4.11 1.29 -4.99
C ILE A 69 -4.96 0.62 -6.06
N THR A 70 -4.40 -0.37 -6.78
CA THR A 70 -5.10 -1.07 -7.86
C THR A 70 -6.34 -1.79 -7.35
N LEU A 71 -6.23 -2.51 -6.23
CA LEU A 71 -7.37 -3.21 -5.62
C LEU A 71 -8.44 -2.23 -5.13
N GLY A 72 -8.04 -1.13 -4.47
CA GLY A 72 -8.97 -0.08 -4.04
C GLY A 72 -9.69 0.58 -5.23
N SER A 73 -8.98 0.85 -6.33
CA SER A 73 -9.60 1.39 -7.53
C SER A 73 -10.59 0.41 -8.18
N ILE A 74 -10.24 -0.87 -8.30
CA ILE A 74 -11.12 -1.91 -8.84
C ILE A 74 -12.40 -2.03 -7.99
N LEU A 75 -12.27 -2.07 -6.66
CA LEU A 75 -13.42 -2.12 -5.75
C LEU A 75 -14.31 -0.87 -5.91
N THR A 76 -13.71 0.31 -5.99
CA THR A 76 -14.44 1.57 -6.19
C THR A 76 -15.26 1.54 -7.48
N LEU A 77 -14.64 1.11 -8.59
CA LEU A 77 -15.32 0.98 -9.87
C LEU A 77 -16.46 -0.04 -9.81
N TYR A 78 -16.22 -1.20 -9.19
CA TYR A 78 -17.24 -2.23 -9.01
C TYR A 78 -18.46 -1.70 -8.25
N ILE A 79 -18.24 -1.02 -7.10
CA ILE A 79 -19.31 -0.42 -6.31
C ILE A 79 -20.09 0.60 -7.14
N TYR A 80 -19.40 1.45 -7.90
CA TYR A 80 -20.02 2.44 -8.77
C TYR A 80 -20.96 1.80 -9.80
N TYR A 81 -20.50 0.75 -10.50
CA TYR A 81 -21.31 0.08 -11.52
C TYR A 81 -22.53 -0.63 -10.90
N VAL A 82 -22.37 -1.29 -9.76
CA VAL A 82 -23.48 -1.95 -9.06
C VAL A 82 -24.55 -0.94 -8.63
N ILE A 83 -24.14 0.21 -8.06
CA ILE A 83 -25.08 1.27 -7.66
C ILE A 83 -25.77 1.88 -8.88
N LYS A 84 -25.03 2.09 -9.98
CA LYS A 84 -25.58 2.66 -11.21
C LYS A 84 -26.61 1.73 -11.85
N GLN A 85 -26.34 0.43 -11.91
CA GLN A 85 -27.26 -0.55 -12.49
C GLN A 85 -28.59 -0.62 -11.75
N GLU A 86 -28.58 -0.50 -10.42
CA GLU A 86 -29.83 -0.53 -9.63
C GLU A 86 -30.69 0.74 -9.74
N ARG A 87 -30.13 1.84 -10.26
CA ARG A 87 -30.86 3.09 -10.49
C ARG A 87 -31.43 3.20 -11.91
N SER A 88 -31.07 2.29 -12.81
CA SER A 88 -31.57 2.22 -14.18
C SER A 88 -32.75 1.25 -14.29
#